data_AF-A0A9X9A365-F1
#
_entry.id   AF-A0A9X9A365-F1
#
_cell.length_a   1.000
_cell.length_b   1.000
_cell.length_c   1.000
_cell.angle_alpha   90.00
_cell.angle_beta   90.00
_cell.angle_gamma   90.00
#
_symmetry.space_group_name_H-M   'P 1'
#
loop_
_entity.id
_entity.type
_entity.pdbx_description
1 polymer ?
#
loop_
_entity_poly.entity_id
_entity_poly.type
_entity_poly.pdbx_seq_one_letter_code
_entity_poly.pdbx_strand_id
1 'polypeptide(L)'
;GISDFEFAKINFNKSTEEIQVDLKAGVPHHYFNETYASIRVQNASGKVVYNKDIYGNKQQNAESQKVSVKVGDFIELTHLEGVHRATLTNVDNSKQES
;
A
#
# COMPACT_ATOMS: atom_id res chain seq x y z
N GLY A 1 11.48 -0.34 1.89
CA GLY A 1 11.89 -0.53 3.28
C GLY A 1 13.39 -0.37 3.38
N ILE A 2 13.99 -0.72 4.52
CA ILE A 2 15.45 -0.68 4.68
C ILE A 2 16.12 -1.59 3.63
N SER A 3 17.27 -1.15 3.09
CA SER A 3 18.00 -1.88 2.04
C SER A 3 17.12 -2.24 0.83
N ASP A 4 16.23 -1.32 0.45
CA ASP A 4 15.28 -1.45 -0.66
C ASP A 4 14.35 -2.68 -0.56
N PHE A 5 14.10 -3.16 0.66
CA PHE A 5 13.16 -4.24 0.89
C PHE A 5 11.74 -3.84 0.46
N GLU A 6 11.22 -4.48 -0.58
CA GLU A 6 9.82 -4.39 -1.01
C GLU A 6 8.95 -5.18 -0.02
N PHE A 7 8.51 -4.51 1.05
CA PHE A 7 7.69 -5.09 2.11
C PHE A 7 6.19 -5.14 1.79
N ALA A 8 5.74 -4.32 0.83
CA ALA A 8 4.35 -4.23 0.40
C ALA A 8 4.28 -3.97 -1.11
N LYS A 9 3.30 -4.57 -1.77
CA LYS A 9 2.94 -4.31 -3.16
C LYS A 9 1.42 -4.21 -3.30
N ILE A 10 0.98 -3.27 -4.12
CA ILE A 10 -0.44 -3.03 -4.36
C ILE A 10 -0.65 -3.02 -5.87
N ASN A 11 -1.59 -3.84 -6.36
CA ASN A 11 -1.97 -3.86 -7.76
C ASN A 11 -3.45 -3.51 -7.88
N PHE A 12 -3.77 -2.47 -8.65
CA PHE A 12 -5.13 -2.10 -8.96
C PHE A 12 -5.52 -2.63 -10.36
N ASN A 13 -6.62 -3.39 -10.42
CA ASN A 13 -7.20 -3.87 -11.66
C ASN A 13 -8.47 -3.09 -11.99
N LYS A 14 -8.42 -2.27 -13.05
CA LYS A 14 -9.55 -1.45 -13.50
C LYS A 14 -10.73 -2.29 -13.99
N SER A 15 -10.48 -3.43 -14.62
CA SER A 15 -11.51 -4.27 -15.23
C SER A 15 -12.33 -5.03 -14.19
N THR A 16 -11.70 -5.44 -13.10
CA THR A 16 -12.39 -6.13 -11.99
C THR A 16 -12.80 -5.20 -10.86
N GLU A 17 -12.37 -3.94 -10.92
CA GLU A 17 -12.54 -2.94 -9.86
C GLU A 17 -12.02 -3.44 -8.49
N GLU A 18 -10.81 -4.00 -8.49
CA GLU A 18 -10.22 -4.60 -7.30
C GLU A 18 -8.78 -4.14 -7.08
N ILE A 19 -8.41 -3.99 -5.81
CA ILE A 19 -7.04 -3.87 -5.37
C ILE A 19 -6.59 -5.19 -4.77
N GLN A 20 -5.45 -5.70 -5.21
CA GLN A 20 -4.70 -6.75 -4.55
C GLN A 20 -3.60 -6.13 -3.70
N VAL A 21 -3.66 -6.34 -2.39
CA VAL A 21 -2.63 -5.93 -1.42
C VAL A 21 -1.83 -7.16 -1.01
N ASP A 22 -0.53 -7.12 -1.22
CA ASP A 22 0.40 -8.18 -0.81
C ASP A 22 1.45 -7.60 0.14
N LEU A 23 1.55 -8.18 1.34
CA LEU A 23 2.61 -7.89 2.31
C LEU A 23 3.58 -9.07 2.40
N LYS A 24 4.86 -8.75 2.54
CA LYS A 24 5.89 -9.75 2.81
C LYS A 24 6.18 -9.82 4.30
N ALA A 25 6.42 -11.02 4.81
CA ALA A 25 6.89 -11.19 6.17
C ALA A 25 8.27 -10.53 6.33
N GLY A 26 8.49 -9.83 7.45
CA GLY A 26 9.75 -9.14 7.74
C GLY A 26 9.55 -7.84 8.51
N VAL A 27 10.65 -7.20 8.86
CA VAL A 27 10.65 -5.88 9.51
C VAL A 27 10.90 -4.81 8.44
N PRO A 28 9.93 -3.91 8.15
CA PRO A 28 10.05 -2.95 7.05
C PRO A 28 11.27 -2.03 7.15
N HIS A 29 11.50 -1.43 8.33
CA HIS A 29 12.60 -0.52 8.59
C HIS A 29 12.78 -0.29 10.10
N HIS A 30 13.72 -1.01 10.73
CA HIS A 30 13.87 -1.08 12.20
C HIS A 30 14.18 0.24 12.91
N TYR A 31 14.64 1.27 12.19
CA TYR A 31 14.87 2.61 12.76
C TYR A 31 13.58 3.42 13.01
N PHE A 32 12.42 3.00 12.47
CA PHE A 32 11.14 3.70 12.69
C PHE A 32 10.32 3.01 13.78
N ASN A 33 10.13 3.68 14.92
CA ASN A 33 9.28 3.23 16.02
C ASN A 33 7.88 3.83 15.93
N GLU A 34 7.28 3.74 14.75
CA GLU A 34 5.95 4.29 14.43
C GLU A 34 5.36 3.56 13.21
N THR A 35 4.15 3.94 12.82
CA THR A 35 3.56 3.50 11.55
C THR A 35 4.40 4.04 10.40
N TYR A 36 5.13 3.16 9.74
CA TYR A 36 6.09 3.48 8.69
C TYR A 36 5.41 3.61 7.33
N ALA A 37 4.35 2.83 7.10
CA ALA A 37 3.47 2.95 5.96
C ALA A 37 2.03 2.59 6.32
N SER A 38 1.07 3.06 5.56
CA SER A 38 -0.33 2.67 5.70
C SER A 38 -1.05 2.59 4.36
N ILE A 39 -2.09 1.76 4.33
CA ILE A 39 -3.00 1.59 3.20
C ILE A 39 -4.41 1.78 3.72
N ARG A 40 -5.14 2.74 3.16
CA ARG A 40 -6.52 3.02 3.54
C ARG A 40 -7.39 3.16 2.31
N VAL A 41 -8.52 2.48 2.31
CA VAL A 41 -9.54 2.59 1.26
C VAL A 41 -10.82 3.12 1.89
N GLN A 42 -11.32 4.22 1.34
CA GLN A 42 -12.58 4.84 1.71
C GLN A 42 -13.54 4.73 0.54
N ASN A 43 -14.77 4.30 0.80
CA ASN A 43 -15.78 4.31 -0.24
C ASN A 43 -16.25 5.74 -0.56
N ALA A 44 -17.03 5.92 -1.62
CA ALA A 44 -17.57 7.22 -2.03
C ALA A 44 -18.37 7.99 -0.95
N SER A 45 -18.85 7.32 0.11
CA SER A 45 -19.51 7.98 1.24
C SER A 45 -18.54 8.37 2.37
N GLY A 46 -17.24 8.20 2.18
CA GLY A 46 -16.20 8.44 3.18
C GLY A 46 -16.04 7.32 4.23
N LYS A 47 -16.74 6.18 4.09
CA LYS A 47 -16.59 5.06 5.02
C LYS A 47 -15.31 4.30 4.72
N VAL A 48 -14.47 4.09 5.73
CA VAL A 48 -13.30 3.21 5.62
C VAL A 48 -13.76 1.76 5.43
N VAL A 49 -13.38 1.16 4.30
CA VAL A 49 -13.68 -0.23 3.95
C VAL A 49 -12.46 -1.14 4.05
N TYR A 50 -11.27 -0.57 4.06
CA TYR A 50 -10.02 -1.28 4.34
C TYR A 50 -9.03 -0.34 5.02
N ASN A 51 -8.29 -0.85 6.02
CA ASN A 51 -7.21 -0.12 6.68
C ASN A 51 -6.11 -1.11 7.08
N LYS A 52 -4.87 -0.78 6.73
CA LYS A 52 -3.68 -1.54 7.15
C LYS A 52 -2.58 -0.57 7.57
N ASP A 53 -2.22 -0.62 8.84
CA ASP A 53 -1.03 0.03 9.37
C ASP A 53 0.15 -0.94 9.34
N ILE A 54 1.30 -0.45 8.88
CA ILE A 54 2.55 -1.21 8.76
C ILE A 54 3.59 -0.52 9.63
N TYR A 55 3.86 -1.12 10.79
CA TYR A 55 4.78 -0.54 11.77
C TYR A 55 6.24 -0.83 11.39
N GLY A 56 7.11 0.18 11.48
CA GLY A 56 8.45 0.12 10.90
C GLY A 56 9.37 -0.93 11.52
N ASN A 57 9.38 -1.03 12.86
CA ASN A 57 10.28 -1.91 13.60
C ASN A 57 9.64 -3.20 14.13
N LYS A 58 8.40 -3.50 13.75
CA LYS A 58 7.72 -4.73 14.15
C LYS A 58 7.72 -5.73 13.02
N GLN A 59 7.83 -7.01 13.37
CA GLN A 59 7.69 -8.12 12.44
C GLN A 59 6.29 -8.07 11.81
N GLN A 60 6.25 -7.99 10.48
CA GLN A 60 5.04 -8.18 9.69
C GLN A 60 4.91 -9.64 9.30
N ASN A 61 3.67 -10.08 9.10
CA ASN A 61 3.37 -11.37 8.50
C ASN A 61 3.15 -11.21 7.00
N ALA A 62 3.35 -12.30 6.25
CA ALA A 62 2.93 -12.33 4.86
C ALA A 62 1.40 -12.30 4.82
N GLU A 63 0.84 -11.41 4.00
CA GLU A 63 -0.60 -11.25 3.84
C GLU A 63 -0.93 -11.01 2.37
N SER A 64 -2.08 -11.49 1.93
CA SER A 64 -2.61 -11.26 0.59
C SER A 64 -4.09 -11.01 0.70
N GLN A 65 -4.56 -9.83 0.32
CA GLN A 65 -5.94 -9.37 0.52
C GLN A 65 -6.47 -8.69 -0.73
N LYS A 66 -7.70 -9.05 -1.10
CA LYS A 66 -8.47 -8.37 -2.14
C LYS A 66 -9.41 -7.37 -1.52
N VAL A 67 -9.43 -6.16 -2.07
CA VAL A 67 -10.33 -5.08 -1.66
C VAL A 67 -11.08 -4.62 -2.90
N SER A 68 -12.40 -4.78 -2.91
CA SER A 68 -13.25 -4.19 -3.94
C SER A 68 -13.22 -2.68 -3.83
N VAL A 69 -13.07 -2.01 -4.96
CA VAL A 69 -13.10 -0.55 -5.10
C VAL A 69 -14.03 -0.17 -6.22
N LYS A 70 -14.45 1.09 -6.30
CA LYS A 70 -15.27 1.62 -7.39
C LYS A 70 -14.84 3.03 -7.74
N VAL A 71 -15.28 3.52 -8.90
CA VAL A 71 -15.15 4.95 -9.23
C VAL A 71 -15.80 5.79 -8.13
N GLY A 72 -15.04 6.75 -7.60
CA GLY A 72 -15.44 7.60 -6.48
C GLY A 72 -14.90 7.16 -5.12
N ASP A 73 -14.35 5.95 -5.01
CA ASP A 73 -13.60 5.53 -3.83
C ASP A 73 -12.22 6.20 -3.79
N PHE A 74 -11.69 6.39 -2.58
CA PHE A 74 -10.39 6.98 -2.32
C PHE A 74 -9.42 5.94 -1.78
N ILE A 75 -8.26 5.84 -2.42
CA ILE A 75 -7.15 4.99 -2.00
C ILE A 75 -6.04 5.91 -1.49
N GLU A 76 -5.72 5.80 -0.21
CA GLU A 76 -4.70 6.59 0.46
C GLU A 76 -3.54 5.68 0.85
N LEU A 77 -2.35 6.04 0.37
CA LEU A 77 -1.10 5.35 0.66
C LEU A 77 -0.17 6.32 1.36
N THR A 78 0.29 5.96 2.57
CA THR A 78 1.30 6.73 3.29
C THR A 78 2.57 5.91 3.38
N HIS A 79 3.72 6.54 3.18
CA HIS A 79 5.03 5.94 3.43
C HIS A 79 6.01 7.02 3.88
N LEU A 80 6.62 6.85 5.05
CA LEU A 80 7.52 7.86 5.63
C LEU A 80 8.80 8.11 4.80
N GLU A 81 9.13 7.20 3.88
CA GLU A 81 10.21 7.37 2.91
C GLU A 81 9.70 7.40 1.46
N GLY A 82 8.41 7.72 1.26
CA GLY A 82 7.72 7.57 -0.02
C GLY A 82 8.37 8.32 -1.18
N VAL A 83 8.94 9.51 -0.92
CA VAL A 83 9.60 10.36 -1.93
C VAL A 83 10.71 9.62 -2.69
N HIS A 84 11.40 8.69 -2.06
CA HIS A 84 12.53 7.98 -2.65
C HIS A 84 12.32 6.46 -2.76
N ARG A 85 11.34 5.92 -2.03
CA ARG A 85 11.18 4.47 -1.83
C ARG A 85 9.76 3.96 -2.03
N ALA A 86 8.88 4.78 -2.59
CA ALA A 86 7.60 4.34 -3.12
C ALA A 86 7.55 4.64 -4.63
N THR A 87 7.02 3.68 -5.40
CA THR A 87 6.81 3.82 -6.83
C THR A 87 5.35 3.60 -7.15
N LEU A 88 4.72 4.56 -7.81
CA LEU A 88 3.40 4.41 -8.40
C LEU A 88 3.56 4.37 -9.92
N THR A 89 3.16 3.27 -10.55
CA THR A 89 3.32 3.11 -12.00
C THR A 89 1.98 2.76 -12.62
N ASN A 90 1.59 3.51 -13.65
CA ASN A 90 0.53 3.12 -14.54
C ASN A 90 1.09 2.11 -15.55
N VAL A 91 0.70 0.85 -15.39
CA VAL A 91 1.20 -0.26 -16.22
C VAL A 91 0.68 -0.22 -17.66
N ASP A 92 -0.43 0.48 -17.93
CA ASP A 92 -1.02 0.56 -19.28
C ASP A 92 -0.12 1.36 -20.24
N ASN A 93 0.65 2.31 -19.70
CA ASN A 93 1.53 3.20 -20.48
C ASN A 93 2.96 3.28 -19.91
N SER A 94 3.30 2.41 -18.95
CA SER A 94 4.60 2.37 -18.26
C SER A 94 5.03 3.70 -17.63
N LYS A 95 4.08 4.58 -17.31
CA LYS A 95 4.38 5.89 -16.74
C LYS A 95 4.49 5.80 -15.22
N GLN A 96 5.60 6.27 -14.66
CA GLN A 96 5.71 6.53 -13.23
C GLN A 96 4.89 7.79 -12.91
N GLU A 97 3.93 7.65 -12.01
CA GLU A 97 3.13 8.74 -11.48
C GLU A 97 3.77 9.26 -10.19
N SER A 98 3.65 10.56 -9.97
CA SER A 98 4.25 11.30 -8.85
C SER A 98 3.19 12.03 -8.05
#